data_AF-A0A523BCJ0-F1
#
_entry.id   AF-A0A523BCJ0-F1
#
_cell.length_a   1.000
_cell.length_b   1.000
_cell.length_c   1.000
_cell.angle_alpha   90.00
_cell.angle_beta   90.00
_cell.angle_gamma   90.00
#
_symmetry.space_group_name_H-M   'P 1'
#
loop_
_entity.id
_entity.type
_entity.pdbx_description
1 polymer ?
#
loop_
_entity_poly.entity_id
_entity_poly.type
_entity_poly.pdbx_seq_one_letter_code
_entity_poly.pdbx_strand_id
1 'polypeptide(L)'
;MRRQGLKTFGLTDDSENKLAVRAGLEEIGKAEFSKVVVIGDERARVRMMAELVMSGFEGGHVPLVVDLKGRYSGLIDYIPPMKVYKVGKHPTFNPLREAFPGYSKDFALIFGGIYDLSRDECIYLAKALESAYRNGDHCPTLEGIFERLLQMEAEAQPKESYKIECLKNALSELEIGPVAPVFKGNDRELFAPMILDLGGLVVKERVMMMAASLARIKECRATFLVIDGLDWSMISGSVWLRGIVRDMIEDLSYRGISVYIGSDDLTHAPVLGAVYVFCGPIWYDEARWIRGLADGLDLEHFRYLEEGTGLVLTWKSAPFYLRFRGPEFRVVGDEEIEAHMKALGEEVSHLDSAGGKSAGVLERLFRDRASLFYAKEFLRLVGEGRVPVEAVRSQRNATLRNVVRMLKRYFIVVEYVDGTGTKWYRLTKVGENALREVEGGEA
;
A
#
# COMPACT_ATOMS: atom_id res chain seq x y z
N MET A 1 -49.76 -13.96 19.08
CA MET A 1 -49.40 -14.59 20.37
C MET A 1 -48.84 -15.98 20.14
N ARG A 2 -47.55 -16.20 20.44
CA ARG A 2 -47.02 -17.33 21.23
C ARG A 2 -45.49 -17.19 21.28
N ARG A 3 -45.03 -16.67 22.42
CA ARG A 3 -43.63 -16.67 22.86
C ARG A 3 -43.26 -18.10 23.27
N GLN A 4 -42.18 -18.64 22.71
CA GLN A 4 -41.35 -19.65 23.36
C GLN A 4 -40.05 -18.89 23.65
N GLY A 5 -39.68 -18.57 24.89
CA GLY A 5 -39.48 -19.52 25.98
C GLY A 5 -37.98 -19.80 26.14
N LEU A 6 -37.15 -18.74 26.16
CA LEU A 6 -35.76 -18.83 26.58
C LEU A 6 -35.78 -19.25 28.06
N LYS A 7 -35.38 -20.49 28.32
CA LYS A 7 -35.18 -21.01 29.68
C LYS A 7 -34.10 -20.15 30.34
N THR A 8 -34.53 -19.30 31.25
CA THR A 8 -33.69 -18.77 32.33
C THR A 8 -33.19 -19.96 33.14
N PHE A 9 -31.94 -20.36 32.92
CA PHE A 9 -31.22 -21.15 33.91
C PHE A 9 -31.01 -20.25 35.13
N GLY A 10 -31.50 -20.74 36.28
CA GLY A 10 -31.55 -20.01 37.52
C GLY A 10 -30.19 -19.47 37.93
N LEU A 11 -30.17 -18.17 38.18
CA LEU A 11 -29.19 -17.52 39.02
C LEU A 11 -29.42 -18.02 40.45
N THR A 12 -28.53 -18.89 40.94
CA THR A 12 -28.26 -18.97 42.37
C THR A 12 -27.25 -17.88 42.69
N ASP A 13 -27.64 -16.99 43.60
CA ASP A 13 -26.76 -16.10 44.36
C ASP A 13 -25.59 -16.92 44.89
N ASP A 14 -24.41 -16.73 44.28
CA ASP A 14 -23.13 -16.77 44.95
C ASP A 14 -22.15 -16.01 44.06
N SER A 15 -21.78 -14.85 44.57
CA SER A 15 -20.75 -13.95 44.07
C SER A 15 -19.40 -14.68 43.97
N GLU A 16 -18.96 -15.04 42.77
CA GLU A 16 -17.54 -15.24 42.43
C GLU A 16 -17.37 -15.41 40.91
N ASN A 17 -16.75 -14.42 40.27
CA ASN A 17 -15.88 -14.50 39.08
C ASN A 17 -16.07 -15.72 38.14
N LYS A 18 -17.10 -15.69 37.27
CA LYS A 18 -17.34 -16.76 36.26
C LYS A 18 -17.38 -16.26 34.81
N LEU A 19 -16.53 -15.31 34.43
CA LEU A 19 -16.27 -14.97 33.03
C LEU A 19 -14.77 -14.74 32.78
N ALA A 20 -13.99 -15.78 32.99
CA ALA A 20 -12.60 -15.84 32.52
C ALA A 20 -12.25 -17.30 32.22
N VAL A 21 -12.78 -17.83 31.12
CA VAL A 21 -12.20 -19.05 30.54
C VAL A 21 -10.83 -18.67 30.04
N ARG A 22 -9.79 -19.10 30.76
CA ARG A 22 -8.38 -19.00 30.38
C ARG A 22 -8.13 -20.02 29.26
N ALA A 23 -8.56 -19.70 28.04
CA ALA A 23 -8.20 -20.49 26.87
C ALA A 23 -6.81 -20.07 26.38
N GLY A 24 -5.92 -21.06 26.20
CA GLY A 24 -4.75 -20.85 25.33
C GLY A 24 -5.22 -20.68 23.88
N LEU A 25 -4.37 -20.11 23.01
CA LEU A 25 -4.64 -20.03 21.56
C LEU A 25 -4.99 -21.41 20.95
N GLU A 26 -4.53 -22.49 21.58
CA GLU A 26 -4.73 -23.89 21.17
C GLU A 26 -6.18 -24.41 21.34
N GLU A 27 -6.98 -23.82 22.24
CA GLU A 27 -8.33 -24.33 22.56
C GLU A 27 -9.43 -23.80 21.62
N ILE A 28 -9.09 -22.89 20.71
CA ILE A 28 -10.06 -22.24 19.85
C ILE A 28 -10.00 -22.86 18.46
N GLY A 29 -11.16 -23.28 17.93
CA GLY A 29 -11.23 -24.06 16.70
C GLY A 29 -10.44 -23.39 15.55
N LYS A 30 -9.51 -24.13 14.95
CA LYS A 30 -8.62 -23.65 13.87
C LYS A 30 -9.35 -22.94 12.71
N ALA A 31 -10.62 -23.27 12.47
CA ALA A 31 -11.45 -22.64 11.44
C ALA A 31 -11.96 -21.23 11.82
N GLU A 32 -12.06 -20.90 13.10
CA GLU A 32 -12.50 -19.56 13.54
C GLU A 32 -11.37 -18.54 13.46
N PHE A 33 -10.13 -18.99 13.66
CA PHE A 33 -8.93 -18.15 13.60
C PHE A 33 -8.39 -17.98 12.18
N SER A 34 -9.11 -18.38 11.14
CA SER A 34 -8.65 -18.18 9.76
C SER A 34 -8.75 -16.72 9.29
N LYS A 35 -9.53 -15.87 9.99
CA LYS A 35 -9.64 -14.43 9.73
C LYS A 35 -9.68 -13.66 11.04
N VAL A 36 -8.56 -13.08 11.42
CA VAL A 36 -8.41 -12.35 12.68
C VAL A 36 -8.16 -10.88 12.38
N VAL A 37 -8.88 -9.99 13.08
CA VAL A 37 -8.61 -8.55 13.05
C VAL A 37 -8.12 -8.15 14.44
N VAL A 38 -6.92 -7.59 14.53
CA VAL A 38 -6.35 -7.10 15.79
C VAL A 38 -6.40 -5.58 15.79
N ILE A 39 -7.10 -5.03 16.78
CA ILE A 39 -7.28 -3.59 16.96
C ILE A 39 -6.67 -3.17 18.28
N GLY A 40 -6.08 -1.98 18.32
CA GLY A 40 -5.49 -1.43 19.52
C GLY A 40 -4.39 -0.44 19.21
N ASP A 41 -3.76 0.09 20.25
CA ASP A 41 -2.58 0.94 20.07
C ASP A 41 -1.44 0.18 19.37
N GLU A 42 -0.60 0.90 18.64
CA GLU A 42 0.45 0.31 17.80
C GLU A 42 1.35 -0.65 18.58
N ARG A 43 1.72 -0.32 19.83
CA ARG A 43 2.63 -1.15 20.64
C ARG A 43 1.98 -2.46 21.05
N ALA A 44 0.76 -2.41 21.59
CA ALA A 44 0.03 -3.61 21.99
C ALA A 44 -0.30 -4.50 20.79
N ARG A 45 -0.75 -3.90 19.69
CA ARG A 45 -1.07 -4.60 18.45
C ARG A 45 0.14 -5.28 17.83
N VAL A 46 1.28 -4.60 17.68
CA VAL A 46 2.49 -5.19 17.10
C VAL A 46 2.92 -6.41 17.91
N ARG A 47 2.89 -6.34 19.25
CA ARG A 47 3.21 -7.48 20.11
C ARG A 47 2.23 -8.65 19.96
N MET A 48 0.93 -8.37 19.93
CA MET A 48 -0.08 -9.41 19.72
C MET A 48 0.09 -10.07 18.35
N MET A 49 0.24 -9.27 17.30
CA MET A 49 0.42 -9.77 15.95
C MET A 49 1.70 -10.60 15.82
N ALA A 50 2.81 -10.16 16.42
CA ALA A 50 4.04 -10.95 16.46
C ALA A 50 3.84 -12.30 17.16
N GLU A 51 3.16 -12.32 18.31
CA GLU A 51 2.80 -13.58 19.01
C GLU A 51 1.99 -14.52 18.12
N LEU A 52 0.98 -13.98 17.42
CA LEU A 52 0.15 -14.74 16.49
C LEU A 52 0.97 -15.32 15.33
N VAL A 53 1.95 -14.56 14.81
CA VAL A 53 2.83 -15.05 13.73
C VAL A 53 3.72 -16.18 14.24
N MET A 54 4.35 -16.00 15.41
CA MET A 54 5.23 -17.01 16.01
C MET A 54 4.46 -18.30 16.33
N SER A 55 3.32 -18.17 17.01
CA SER A 55 2.44 -19.32 17.33
C SER A 55 1.92 -20.01 16.06
N GLY A 56 1.57 -19.24 15.03
CA GLY A 56 1.16 -19.79 13.74
C GLY A 56 2.28 -20.59 13.07
N PHE A 57 3.50 -20.07 13.08
CA PHE A 57 4.67 -20.76 12.53
C PHE A 57 4.99 -22.05 13.29
N GLU A 58 4.97 -22.04 14.62
CA GLU A 58 5.10 -23.23 15.46
C GLU A 58 4.00 -24.28 15.18
N GLY A 59 2.79 -23.80 14.86
CA GLY A 59 1.67 -24.63 14.40
C GLY A 59 1.80 -25.20 12.98
N GLY A 60 2.91 -24.93 12.29
CA GLY A 60 3.21 -25.43 10.94
C GLY A 60 2.75 -24.51 9.80
N HIS A 61 2.30 -23.30 10.10
CA HIS A 61 1.97 -22.32 9.06
C HIS A 61 3.22 -21.67 8.47
N VAL A 62 3.15 -21.28 7.19
CA VAL A 62 4.21 -20.55 6.49
C VAL A 62 3.79 -19.08 6.37
N PRO A 63 4.38 -18.16 7.17
CA PRO A 63 3.96 -16.77 7.25
C PRO A 63 4.47 -15.89 6.10
N LEU A 64 3.60 -15.04 5.59
CA LEU A 64 3.93 -13.86 4.80
C LEU A 64 3.45 -12.62 5.57
N VAL A 65 4.36 -11.71 5.90
CA VAL A 65 4.06 -10.47 6.61
C VAL A 65 4.18 -9.30 5.64
N VAL A 66 3.07 -8.61 5.36
CA VAL A 66 3.04 -7.34 4.65
C VAL A 66 3.05 -6.23 5.69
N ASP A 67 4.23 -5.67 5.92
CA ASP A 67 4.52 -4.74 7.00
C ASP A 67 4.47 -3.30 6.50
N LEU A 68 3.34 -2.61 6.73
CA LEU A 68 3.12 -1.25 6.24
C LEU A 68 3.90 -0.18 7.00
N LYS A 69 4.45 -0.51 8.18
CA LYS A 69 5.14 0.44 9.06
C LYS A 69 6.61 0.08 9.34
N GLY A 70 7.11 -1.06 8.85
CA GLY A 70 8.49 -1.52 9.05
C GLY A 70 8.76 -1.92 10.51
N ARG A 71 7.81 -2.59 11.16
CA ARG A 71 7.89 -2.99 12.57
C ARG A 71 8.31 -4.43 12.79
N TYR A 72 8.20 -5.31 11.80
CA TYR A 72 8.25 -6.76 12.00
C TYR A 72 9.60 -7.41 11.71
N SER A 73 10.64 -6.62 11.38
CA SER A 73 11.97 -7.16 11.07
C SER A 73 12.53 -8.04 12.20
N GLY A 74 12.17 -7.77 13.46
CA GLY A 74 12.58 -8.58 14.62
C GLY A 74 12.08 -10.02 14.65
N LEU A 75 11.13 -10.42 13.78
CA LEU A 75 10.70 -11.82 13.69
C LEU A 75 11.82 -12.76 13.24
N ILE A 76 12.91 -12.25 12.66
CA ILE A 76 14.07 -13.09 12.28
C ILE A 76 14.71 -13.77 13.51
N ASP A 77 14.62 -13.16 14.69
CA ASP A 77 15.15 -13.71 15.94
C ASP A 77 14.33 -14.92 16.43
N TYR A 78 13.09 -15.06 15.96
CA TYR A 78 12.12 -16.06 16.41
C TYR A 78 11.73 -17.08 15.33
N ILE A 79 11.82 -16.69 14.07
CA ILE A 79 11.51 -17.51 12.90
C ILE A 79 12.78 -17.55 12.05
N PRO A 80 13.71 -18.50 12.31
CA PRO A 80 15.00 -18.56 11.63
C PRO A 80 14.94 -18.54 10.08
N PRO A 81 13.98 -19.22 9.40
CA PRO A 81 13.92 -19.16 7.94
C PRO A 81 13.31 -17.86 7.37
N MET A 82 12.83 -16.95 8.22
CA MET A 82 12.17 -15.71 7.81
C MET A 82 13.15 -14.81 7.05
N LYS A 83 12.75 -14.38 5.85
CA LYS A 83 13.53 -13.44 5.04
C LYS A 83 12.89 -12.05 5.05
N VAL A 84 13.68 -10.98 4.96
CA VAL A 84 13.17 -9.60 5.03
C VAL A 84 13.55 -8.82 3.76
N TYR A 85 12.54 -8.30 3.07
CA TYR A 85 12.70 -7.46 1.88
C TYR A 85 12.13 -6.08 2.13
N LYS A 86 13.01 -5.09 2.17
CA LYS A 86 12.64 -3.67 2.21
C LYS A 86 12.40 -3.20 0.79
N VAL A 87 11.14 -2.90 0.46
CA VAL A 87 10.77 -2.44 -0.88
C VAL A 87 11.50 -1.13 -1.17
N GLY A 88 12.08 -1.05 -2.37
CA GLY A 88 12.91 0.08 -2.78
C GLY A 88 14.39 -0.02 -2.42
N LYS A 89 14.76 -0.89 -1.48
CA LYS A 89 16.16 -1.21 -1.14
C LYS A 89 16.59 -2.57 -1.69
N HIS A 90 15.75 -3.58 -1.54
CA HIS A 90 16.03 -4.95 -1.96
C HIS A 90 15.20 -5.31 -3.22
N PRO A 91 15.70 -6.19 -4.11
CA PRO A 91 14.90 -6.69 -5.21
C PRO A 91 13.67 -7.47 -4.72
N THR A 92 12.49 -7.03 -5.14
CA THR A 92 11.17 -7.63 -4.85
C THR A 92 10.40 -7.89 -6.15
N PHE A 93 9.10 -8.19 -6.09
CA PHE A 93 8.29 -8.37 -7.29
C PHE A 93 7.91 -7.02 -7.94
N ASN A 94 7.82 -6.98 -9.27
CA ASN A 94 7.23 -5.88 -10.02
C ASN A 94 5.68 -5.94 -9.95
N PRO A 95 4.98 -4.90 -9.45
CA PRO A 95 3.52 -4.85 -9.41
C PRO A 95 2.84 -4.97 -10.77
N LEU A 96 3.52 -4.56 -11.86
CA LEU A 96 2.99 -4.64 -13.22
C LEU A 96 3.06 -6.04 -13.84
N ARG A 97 3.72 -7.00 -13.19
CA ARG A 97 3.73 -8.39 -13.68
C ARG A 97 2.33 -8.99 -13.67
N GLU A 98 2.00 -9.84 -14.63
CA GLU A 98 0.70 -10.50 -14.66
C GLU A 98 0.61 -11.54 -13.52
N ALA A 99 -0.34 -11.38 -12.59
CA ALA A 99 -0.56 -12.31 -11.48
C ALA A 99 -1.64 -13.37 -11.78
N PHE A 100 -2.54 -13.08 -12.70
CA PHE A 100 -3.59 -14.00 -13.18
C PHE A 100 -4.25 -13.41 -14.43
N PRO A 101 -4.94 -14.23 -15.25
CA PRO A 101 -5.70 -13.74 -16.39
C PRO A 101 -6.74 -12.68 -15.97
N GLY A 102 -6.60 -11.45 -16.48
CA GLY A 102 -7.46 -10.32 -16.15
C GLY A 102 -6.91 -9.36 -15.08
N TYR A 103 -5.73 -9.64 -14.52
CA TYR A 103 -5.06 -8.79 -13.53
C TYR A 103 -4.87 -7.34 -13.98
N SER A 104 -4.73 -7.08 -15.28
CA SER A 104 -4.60 -5.71 -15.83
C SER A 104 -5.75 -4.79 -15.43
N LYS A 105 -6.98 -5.32 -15.33
CA LYS A 105 -8.17 -4.54 -14.95
C LYS A 105 -8.16 -4.23 -13.46
N ASP A 106 -7.85 -5.23 -12.63
CA ASP A 106 -7.81 -5.07 -11.18
C ASP A 106 -6.69 -4.11 -10.78
N PHE A 107 -5.49 -4.26 -11.37
CA PHE A 107 -4.39 -3.33 -11.14
C PHE A 107 -4.75 -1.90 -11.55
N ALA A 108 -5.38 -1.72 -12.72
CA ALA A 108 -5.77 -0.39 -13.18
C ALA A 108 -6.81 0.28 -12.26
N LEU A 109 -7.75 -0.49 -11.70
CA LEU A 109 -8.73 0.01 -10.73
C LEU A 109 -8.09 0.32 -9.37
N ILE A 110 -7.15 -0.50 -8.91
CA ILE A 110 -6.36 -0.25 -7.70
C ILE A 110 -5.58 1.06 -7.87
N PHE A 111 -4.80 1.17 -8.95
CA PHE A 111 -4.02 2.36 -9.26
C PHE A 111 -4.92 3.58 -9.41
N GLY A 112 -6.04 3.46 -10.12
CA GLY A 112 -7.01 4.52 -10.28
C GLY A 112 -7.64 5.00 -8.96
N GLY A 113 -7.91 4.08 -8.03
CA GLY A 113 -8.40 4.44 -6.70
C GLY A 113 -7.38 5.20 -5.84
N ILE A 114 -6.08 4.96 -6.04
CA ILE A 114 -4.98 5.59 -5.28
C ILE A 114 -4.59 6.95 -5.88
N TYR A 115 -4.66 7.08 -7.21
CA TYR A 115 -4.25 8.27 -7.96
C TYR A 115 -5.41 9.10 -8.49
N ASP A 116 -6.64 8.79 -8.07
CA ASP A 116 -7.88 9.49 -8.45
C ASP A 116 -8.08 9.57 -9.98
N LEU A 117 -7.86 8.43 -10.64
CA LEU A 117 -8.06 8.32 -12.08
C LEU A 117 -9.54 8.12 -12.41
N SER A 118 -9.96 8.73 -13.51
CA SER A 118 -11.22 8.47 -14.16
C SER A 118 -11.29 7.04 -14.71
N ARG A 119 -12.53 6.57 -14.93
CA ARG A 119 -12.80 5.25 -15.52
C ARG A 119 -12.07 5.04 -16.86
N ASP A 120 -11.98 6.07 -17.68
CA ASP A 120 -11.37 5.98 -19.01
C ASP A 120 -9.85 5.85 -18.92
N GLU A 121 -9.21 6.58 -17.99
CA GLU A 121 -7.78 6.44 -17.70
C GLU A 121 -7.46 5.02 -17.21
N CYS A 122 -8.29 4.45 -16.33
CA CYS A 122 -8.17 3.05 -15.91
C CYS A 122 -8.29 2.08 -17.10
N ILE A 123 -9.20 2.36 -18.06
CA ILE A 123 -9.35 1.53 -19.27
C ILE A 123 -8.08 1.59 -20.13
N TYR A 124 -7.46 2.75 -20.31
CA TYR A 124 -6.21 2.87 -21.06
C TYR A 124 -5.05 2.14 -20.37
N LEU A 125 -4.94 2.26 -19.05
CA LEU A 125 -3.92 1.53 -18.29
C LEU A 125 -4.11 0.02 -18.42
N ALA A 126 -5.34 -0.48 -18.25
CA ALA A 126 -5.66 -1.89 -18.40
C ALA A 126 -5.35 -2.39 -19.82
N LYS A 127 -5.67 -1.62 -20.86
CA LYS A 127 -5.34 -1.94 -22.26
C LYS A 127 -3.83 -1.98 -22.51
N ALA A 128 -3.08 -1.05 -21.92
CA ALA A 128 -1.62 -1.01 -22.08
C ALA A 128 -0.96 -2.24 -21.46
N LEU A 129 -1.39 -2.63 -20.26
CA LEU A 129 -0.94 -3.86 -19.59
C LEU A 129 -1.37 -5.12 -20.36
N GLU A 130 -2.63 -5.20 -20.78
CA GLU A 130 -3.14 -6.34 -21.55
C GLU A 130 -2.43 -6.49 -22.90
N SER A 131 -2.07 -5.37 -23.54
CA SER A 131 -1.25 -5.36 -24.75
C SER A 131 0.17 -5.90 -24.49
N ALA A 132 0.78 -5.58 -23.34
CA ALA A 132 2.06 -6.16 -22.96
C ALA A 132 1.96 -7.68 -22.79
N TYR A 133 1.00 -8.14 -21.97
CA TYR A 133 0.82 -9.57 -21.66
C TYR A 133 0.54 -10.41 -22.90
N ARG A 134 -0.33 -9.92 -23.81
CA ARG A 134 -0.64 -10.63 -25.07
C ARG A 134 0.55 -10.74 -26.01
N ASN A 135 1.52 -9.84 -25.90
CA ASN A 135 2.76 -9.88 -26.69
C ASN A 135 3.86 -10.71 -26.00
N GLY A 136 3.55 -11.43 -24.92
CA GLY A 136 4.49 -12.27 -24.17
C GLY A 136 5.34 -11.51 -23.14
N ASP A 137 5.12 -10.21 -22.97
CA ASP A 137 5.76 -9.42 -21.92
C ASP A 137 4.92 -9.46 -20.65
N HIS A 138 5.12 -10.50 -19.84
CA HIS A 138 4.39 -10.71 -18.59
C HIS A 138 4.98 -9.93 -17.40
N CYS A 139 6.12 -9.25 -17.55
CA CYS A 139 6.74 -8.44 -16.51
C CYS A 139 7.13 -7.05 -17.07
N PRO A 140 6.15 -6.28 -17.57
CA PRO A 140 6.43 -5.03 -18.26
C PRO A 140 7.10 -4.01 -17.33
N THR A 141 8.04 -3.26 -17.89
CA THR A 141 8.61 -2.09 -17.24
C THR A 141 7.67 -0.89 -17.38
N LEU A 142 7.83 0.10 -16.50
CA LEU A 142 7.07 1.35 -16.61
C LEU A 142 7.34 2.07 -17.94
N GLU A 143 8.58 2.02 -18.45
CA GLU A 143 8.96 2.52 -19.77
C GLU A 143 8.18 1.81 -20.89
N GLY A 144 8.09 0.48 -20.84
CA GLY A 144 7.30 -0.30 -21.80
C GLY A 144 5.81 0.06 -21.76
N ILE A 145 5.25 0.37 -20.58
CA ILE A 145 3.87 0.87 -20.47
C ILE A 145 3.73 2.27 -21.08
N PHE A 146 4.68 3.17 -20.84
CA PHE A 146 4.68 4.51 -21.46
C PHE A 146 4.70 4.45 -22.98
N GLU A 147 5.53 3.60 -23.58
CA GLU A 147 5.60 3.41 -25.03
C GLU A 147 4.26 2.97 -25.61
N ARG A 148 3.57 2.04 -24.94
CA ARG A 148 2.24 1.57 -25.36
C ARG A 148 1.18 2.65 -25.27
N LEU A 149 1.21 3.47 -24.22
CA LEU A 149 0.32 4.61 -24.08
C LEU A 149 0.58 5.66 -25.17
N LEU A 150 1.84 5.90 -25.54
CA LEU A 150 2.19 6.81 -26.64
C LEU A 150 1.66 6.31 -28.00
N GLN A 151 1.69 5.00 -28.25
CA GLN A 151 1.09 4.40 -29.44
C GLN A 151 -0.43 4.61 -29.46
N MET A 152 -1.11 4.35 -28.34
CA MET A 152 -2.55 4.58 -28.22
C MET A 152 -2.92 6.06 -28.41
N GLU A 153 -2.10 6.98 -27.90
CA GLU A 153 -2.29 8.42 -28.03
C GLU A 153 -2.19 8.89 -29.50
N ALA A 154 -1.29 8.30 -30.29
CA ALA A 154 -1.11 8.62 -31.71
C ALA A 154 -2.32 8.23 -32.57
N GLU A 155 -3.07 7.20 -32.16
CA GLU A 155 -4.26 6.69 -32.84
C GLU A 155 -5.57 7.30 -32.31
N ALA A 156 -5.51 8.00 -31.17
CA ALA A 156 -6.67 8.51 -30.45
C ALA A 156 -7.19 9.85 -30.98
N GLN A 157 -8.47 10.13 -30.71
CA GLN A 157 -9.04 11.47 -30.93
C GLN A 157 -8.50 12.47 -29.88
N PRO A 158 -8.50 13.79 -30.15
CA PRO A 158 -7.91 14.77 -29.22
C PRO A 158 -8.42 14.72 -27.77
N LYS A 159 -9.72 14.43 -27.56
CA LYS A 159 -10.31 14.28 -26.23
C LYS A 159 -9.83 13.03 -25.48
N GLU A 160 -9.46 12.00 -26.21
CA GLU A 160 -8.93 10.75 -25.69
C GLU A 160 -7.42 10.87 -25.42
N SER A 161 -6.69 11.59 -26.28
CA SER A 161 -5.27 11.91 -26.07
C SER A 161 -5.04 12.61 -24.73
N TYR A 162 -5.88 13.57 -24.35
CA TYR A 162 -5.80 14.25 -23.05
C TYR A 162 -5.90 13.29 -21.85
N LYS A 163 -6.75 12.26 -21.93
CA LYS A 163 -6.91 11.26 -20.85
C LYS A 163 -5.68 10.38 -20.74
N ILE A 164 -5.12 9.96 -21.88
CA ILE A 164 -3.86 9.21 -21.92
C ILE A 164 -2.73 10.08 -21.34
N GLU A 165 -2.74 11.38 -21.59
CA GLU A 165 -1.81 12.35 -21.01
C GLU A 165 -1.90 12.41 -19.47
N CYS A 166 -3.10 12.54 -18.91
CA CYS A 166 -3.32 12.52 -17.47
C CYS A 166 -2.86 11.21 -16.82
N LEU A 167 -3.14 10.05 -17.45
CA LEU A 167 -2.66 8.75 -17.00
C LEU A 167 -1.12 8.69 -16.98
N LYS A 168 -0.45 9.16 -18.04
CA LYS A 168 1.01 9.22 -18.10
C LYS A 168 1.57 10.07 -16.95
N ASN A 169 0.93 11.19 -16.61
CA ASN A 169 1.36 12.03 -15.50
C ASN A 169 1.26 11.28 -14.16
N ALA A 170 0.16 10.56 -13.90
CA ALA A 170 0.02 9.76 -12.68
C ALA A 170 1.07 8.64 -12.60
N LEU A 171 1.33 7.96 -13.72
CA LEU A 171 2.37 6.93 -13.80
C LEU A 171 3.78 7.48 -13.58
N SER A 172 4.05 8.73 -13.97
CA SER A 172 5.37 9.35 -13.78
C SER A 172 5.74 9.53 -12.31
N GLU A 173 4.75 9.55 -11.39
CA GLU A 173 5.01 9.55 -9.95
C GLU A 173 5.75 8.27 -9.49
N LEU A 174 5.62 7.17 -10.23
CA LEU A 174 6.31 5.90 -9.95
C LEU A 174 7.75 5.86 -10.49
N GLU A 175 8.17 6.81 -11.32
CA GLU A 175 9.54 6.88 -11.83
C GLU A 175 10.52 7.48 -10.83
N ILE A 176 10.01 8.11 -9.78
CA ILE A 176 10.79 8.79 -8.76
C ILE A 176 10.52 8.18 -7.38
N GLY A 177 11.48 8.33 -6.48
CA GLY A 177 11.33 7.89 -5.09
C GLY A 177 11.63 6.41 -4.84
N PRO A 178 11.30 5.92 -3.63
CA PRO A 178 11.73 4.61 -3.15
C PRO A 178 11.19 3.44 -3.98
N VAL A 179 9.99 3.54 -4.56
CA VAL A 179 9.39 2.43 -5.31
C VAL A 179 9.93 2.30 -6.75
N ALA A 180 10.54 3.35 -7.30
CA ALA A 180 10.92 3.40 -8.71
C ALA A 180 11.78 2.21 -9.20
N PRO A 181 12.77 1.72 -8.43
CA PRO A 181 13.58 0.58 -8.86
C PRO A 181 12.77 -0.72 -9.06
N VAL A 182 11.61 -0.86 -8.42
CA VAL A 182 10.73 -2.03 -8.53
C VAL A 182 10.11 -2.14 -9.92
N PHE A 183 9.89 -1.01 -10.60
CA PHE A 183 9.23 -0.92 -11.90
C PHE A 183 10.18 -1.07 -13.10
N LYS A 184 11.46 -1.38 -12.86
CA LYS A 184 12.49 -1.55 -13.90
C LYS A 184 12.63 -2.98 -14.43
N GLY A 185 11.57 -3.80 -14.28
CA GLY A 185 11.57 -5.20 -14.76
C GLY A 185 12.09 -6.20 -13.73
N ASN A 186 11.83 -5.94 -12.44
CA ASN A 186 12.21 -6.86 -11.39
C ASN A 186 11.30 -8.10 -11.39
N ASP A 187 11.85 -9.25 -11.79
CA ASP A 187 11.08 -10.48 -11.98
C ASP A 187 11.09 -11.42 -10.77
N ARG A 188 11.49 -10.92 -9.59
CA ARG A 188 11.49 -11.75 -8.39
C ARG A 188 10.07 -12.11 -7.99
N GLU A 189 9.83 -13.38 -7.69
CA GLU A 189 8.54 -13.84 -7.18
C GLU A 189 8.39 -13.56 -5.69
N LEU A 190 7.12 -13.46 -5.25
CA LEU A 190 6.78 -13.44 -3.84
C LEU A 190 6.93 -14.85 -3.27
N PHE A 191 7.55 -15.01 -2.11
CA PHE A 191 7.78 -16.32 -1.51
C PHE A 191 7.43 -16.33 -0.02
N ALA A 192 7.56 -17.47 0.66
CA ALA A 192 7.31 -17.57 2.09
C ALA A 192 8.25 -18.62 2.74
N PRO A 193 8.67 -18.43 4.00
CA PRO A 193 8.30 -17.34 4.89
C PRO A 193 9.05 -16.03 4.57
N MET A 194 8.34 -14.90 4.58
CA MET A 194 8.96 -13.59 4.35
C MET A 194 8.23 -12.43 5.05
N ILE A 195 8.98 -11.36 5.29
CA ILE A 195 8.49 -10.02 5.59
C ILE A 195 8.75 -9.14 4.37
N LEU A 196 7.68 -8.56 3.84
CA LEU A 196 7.72 -7.48 2.88
C LEU A 196 7.55 -6.16 3.64
N ASP A 197 8.67 -5.48 3.90
CA ASP A 197 8.72 -4.22 4.61
C ASP A 197 8.45 -3.06 3.63
N LEU A 198 7.35 -2.36 3.87
CA LEU A 198 6.87 -1.21 3.10
C LEU A 198 7.04 0.11 3.88
N GLY A 199 7.64 0.08 5.07
CA GLY A 199 7.75 1.23 5.97
C GLY A 199 8.53 2.41 5.39
N GLY A 200 9.46 2.15 4.48
CA GLY A 200 10.23 3.18 3.75
C GLY A 200 9.48 3.89 2.62
N LEU A 201 8.29 3.40 2.24
CA LEU A 201 7.49 3.95 1.14
C LEU A 201 6.55 5.06 1.60
N VAL A 202 6.04 5.88 0.67
CA VAL A 202 4.92 6.79 0.97
C VAL A 202 3.58 6.04 0.97
N VAL A 203 2.55 6.62 1.61
CA VAL A 203 1.25 5.95 1.82
C VAL A 203 0.66 5.33 0.54
N LYS A 204 0.64 6.09 -0.58
CA LYS A 204 0.12 5.61 -1.87
C LYS A 204 0.86 4.35 -2.37
N GLU A 205 2.18 4.36 -2.26
CA GLU A 205 3.04 3.25 -2.66
C GLU A 205 2.83 2.02 -1.77
N ARG A 206 2.68 2.22 -0.45
CA ARG A 206 2.37 1.14 0.50
C ARG A 206 1.08 0.42 0.13
N VAL A 207 0.01 1.17 -0.12
CA VAL A 207 -1.30 0.63 -0.49
C VAL A 207 -1.22 -0.13 -1.83
N MET A 208 -0.53 0.43 -2.82
CA MET A 208 -0.31 -0.22 -4.11
C MET A 208 0.46 -1.54 -3.96
N MET A 209 1.58 -1.53 -3.24
CA MET A 209 2.41 -2.72 -3.01
C MET A 209 1.67 -3.78 -2.20
N MET A 210 0.90 -3.38 -1.19
CA MET A 210 0.02 -4.28 -0.42
C MET A 210 -1.01 -4.95 -1.33
N ALA A 211 -1.77 -4.18 -2.11
CA ALA A 211 -2.79 -4.72 -3.00
C ALA A 211 -2.19 -5.63 -4.10
N ALA A 212 -1.03 -5.25 -4.65
CA ALA A 212 -0.31 -6.08 -5.61
C ALA A 212 0.25 -7.37 -4.98
N SER A 213 0.62 -7.33 -3.70
CA SER A 213 1.01 -8.53 -2.93
C SER A 213 -0.19 -9.46 -2.78
N LEU A 214 -1.34 -8.95 -2.34
CA LEU A 214 -2.57 -9.74 -2.18
C LEU A 214 -2.95 -10.52 -3.44
N ALA A 215 -2.81 -9.90 -4.61
CA ALA A 215 -3.07 -10.54 -5.89
C ALA A 215 -2.14 -11.74 -6.18
N ARG A 216 -0.89 -11.69 -5.68
CA ARG A 216 0.18 -12.67 -5.95
C ARG A 216 0.34 -13.75 -4.90
N ILE A 217 -0.24 -13.58 -3.71
CA ILE A 217 -0.12 -14.56 -2.62
C ILE A 217 -0.57 -15.96 -3.07
N LYS A 218 -1.49 -16.04 -4.02
CA LYS A 218 -1.99 -17.32 -4.56
C LYS A 218 -0.90 -18.14 -5.25
N GLU A 219 0.18 -17.50 -5.70
CA GLU A 219 1.32 -18.15 -6.35
C GLU A 219 2.41 -18.52 -5.34
N CYS A 220 2.35 -17.98 -4.11
CA CYS A 220 3.31 -18.28 -3.07
C CYS A 220 2.84 -19.44 -2.17
N ARG A 221 3.79 -20.08 -1.46
CA ARG A 221 3.50 -21.18 -0.53
C ARG A 221 3.00 -20.71 0.84
N ALA A 222 2.61 -19.44 0.98
CA ALA A 222 2.12 -18.92 2.24
C ALA A 222 0.79 -19.58 2.62
N THR A 223 0.68 -20.03 3.86
CA THR A 223 -0.58 -20.52 4.43
C THR A 223 -1.16 -19.53 5.44
N PHE A 224 -0.41 -18.45 5.71
CA PHE A 224 -0.70 -17.46 6.73
C PHE A 224 -0.22 -16.10 6.26
N LEU A 225 -1.14 -15.14 6.17
CA LEU A 225 -0.89 -13.76 5.75
C LEU A 225 -1.14 -12.83 6.93
N VAL A 226 -0.18 -11.94 7.17
CA VAL A 226 -0.31 -10.82 8.09
C VAL A 226 -0.24 -9.52 7.32
N ILE A 227 -1.16 -8.61 7.59
CA ILE A 227 -1.15 -7.23 7.09
C ILE A 227 -1.28 -6.33 8.32
N ASP A 228 -0.24 -5.59 8.68
CA ASP A 228 -0.29 -4.71 9.85
C ASP A 228 0.07 -3.27 9.51
N GLY A 229 -0.55 -2.34 10.24
CA GLY A 229 -0.44 -0.90 10.02
C GLY A 229 -1.39 -0.38 8.94
N LEU A 230 -2.45 -1.14 8.61
CA LEU A 230 -3.45 -0.72 7.65
C LEU A 230 -4.37 0.29 8.33
N ASP A 231 -4.10 1.58 8.10
CA ASP A 231 -5.10 2.61 8.34
C ASP A 231 -6.13 2.53 7.21
N TRP A 232 -7.33 2.04 7.54
CA TRP A 232 -8.41 1.91 6.57
C TRP A 232 -8.81 3.24 5.94
N SER A 233 -8.47 4.39 6.54
CA SER A 233 -8.64 5.70 5.91
C SER A 233 -7.84 5.82 4.60
N MET A 234 -6.71 5.12 4.49
CA MET A 234 -5.86 5.08 3.30
C MET A 234 -6.57 4.48 2.07
N ILE A 235 -7.60 3.66 2.31
CA ILE A 235 -8.42 3.05 1.26
C ILE A 235 -9.89 3.44 1.34
N SER A 236 -10.30 4.22 2.35
CA SER A 236 -11.70 4.51 2.63
C SER A 236 -12.31 5.46 1.62
N GLY A 237 -11.50 6.35 1.02
CA GLY A 237 -11.91 7.33 0.02
C GLY A 237 -12.35 6.71 -1.33
N SER A 238 -11.99 5.46 -1.60
CA SER A 238 -12.39 4.75 -2.83
C SER A 238 -13.17 3.47 -2.50
N VAL A 239 -14.47 3.49 -2.79
CA VAL A 239 -15.36 2.32 -2.65
C VAL A 239 -14.86 1.13 -3.48
N TRP A 240 -14.30 1.41 -4.66
CA TRP A 240 -13.75 0.40 -5.56
C TRP A 240 -12.51 -0.28 -4.97
N LEU A 241 -11.54 0.50 -4.50
CA LEU A 241 -10.31 -0.03 -3.89
C LEU A 241 -10.64 -0.88 -2.66
N ARG A 242 -11.56 -0.39 -1.81
CA ARG A 242 -12.04 -1.13 -0.65
C ARG A 242 -12.69 -2.46 -1.04
N GLY A 243 -13.54 -2.46 -2.07
CA GLY A 243 -14.18 -3.66 -2.60
C GLY A 243 -13.16 -4.68 -3.10
N ILE A 244 -12.22 -4.24 -3.94
CA ILE A 244 -11.18 -5.11 -4.50
C ILE A 244 -10.31 -5.74 -3.40
N VAL A 245 -9.82 -4.94 -2.46
CA VAL A 245 -8.97 -5.43 -1.35
C VAL A 245 -9.74 -6.44 -0.49
N ARG A 246 -11.01 -6.14 -0.16
CA ARG A 246 -11.87 -7.09 0.55
C ARG A 246 -12.01 -8.39 -0.22
N ASP A 247 -12.38 -8.33 -1.50
CA ASP A 247 -12.67 -9.51 -2.30
C ASP A 247 -11.40 -10.37 -2.47
N MET A 248 -10.21 -9.75 -2.57
CA MET A 248 -8.93 -10.45 -2.53
C MET A 248 -8.70 -11.16 -1.19
N ILE A 249 -8.94 -10.50 -0.06
CA ILE A 249 -8.82 -11.10 1.28
C ILE A 249 -9.79 -12.28 1.43
N GLU A 250 -11.03 -12.15 0.95
CA GLU A 250 -12.02 -13.21 0.99
C GLU A 250 -11.59 -14.43 0.16
N ASP A 251 -11.10 -14.22 -1.06
CA ASP A 251 -10.60 -15.32 -1.91
C ASP A 251 -9.42 -16.08 -1.28
N LEU A 252 -8.49 -15.37 -0.62
CA LEU A 252 -7.38 -16.02 0.09
C LEU A 252 -7.89 -16.95 1.20
N SER A 253 -8.89 -16.52 1.95
CA SER A 253 -9.48 -17.37 2.99
C SER A 253 -10.27 -18.55 2.45
N TYR A 254 -10.98 -18.41 1.32
CA TYR A 254 -11.61 -19.56 0.66
C TYR A 254 -10.60 -20.62 0.22
N ARG A 255 -9.35 -20.23 -0.02
CA ARG A 255 -8.23 -21.13 -0.36
C ARG A 255 -7.53 -21.72 0.87
N GLY A 256 -8.02 -21.44 2.07
CA GLY A 256 -7.44 -21.94 3.31
C GLY A 256 -6.23 -21.14 3.82
N ILE A 257 -5.96 -19.96 3.27
CA ILE A 257 -4.93 -19.06 3.79
C ILE A 257 -5.55 -18.27 4.95
N SER A 258 -4.92 -18.37 6.12
CA SER A 258 -5.34 -17.60 7.29
C SER A 258 -4.88 -16.15 7.15
N VAL A 259 -5.77 -15.18 7.37
CA VAL A 259 -5.49 -13.75 7.13
C VAL A 259 -5.69 -12.94 8.41
N TYR A 260 -4.64 -12.25 8.83
CA TYR A 260 -4.55 -11.53 10.09
C TYR A 260 -4.30 -10.06 9.77
N ILE A 261 -5.20 -9.19 10.19
CA ILE A 261 -5.15 -7.76 9.85
C ILE A 261 -5.04 -6.94 11.11
N GLY A 262 -3.97 -6.15 11.21
CA GLY A 262 -3.79 -5.20 12.28
C GLY A 262 -4.21 -3.79 11.87
N SER A 263 -5.04 -3.15 12.70
CA SER A 263 -5.56 -1.79 12.49
C SER A 263 -5.45 -0.94 13.75
N ASP A 264 -5.20 0.36 13.56
CA ASP A 264 -5.30 1.36 14.63
C ASP A 264 -6.76 1.78 14.89
N ASP A 265 -7.70 1.44 13.99
CA ASP A 265 -9.10 1.90 14.03
C ASP A 265 -10.11 0.85 13.53
N LEU A 266 -11.27 0.82 14.18
CA LEU A 266 -12.45 0.02 13.84
C LEU A 266 -13.44 0.72 12.93
N THR A 267 -13.51 2.05 12.92
CA THR A 267 -14.59 2.78 12.23
C THR A 267 -14.61 2.56 10.72
N HIS A 268 -13.48 2.11 10.19
CA HIS A 268 -13.29 1.83 8.78
C HIS A 268 -12.87 0.38 8.48
N ALA A 269 -12.67 -0.44 9.51
CA ALA A 269 -12.46 -1.87 9.35
C ALA A 269 -13.77 -2.48 8.82
N PRO A 270 -13.81 -2.98 7.57
CA PRO A 270 -14.98 -3.71 7.12
C PRO A 270 -15.16 -4.93 8.03
N VAL A 271 -16.36 -5.52 8.07
CA VAL A 271 -16.62 -6.77 8.80
C VAL A 271 -15.92 -7.93 8.08
N LEU A 272 -14.59 -7.94 8.11
CA LEU A 272 -13.71 -8.89 7.45
C LEU A 272 -13.38 -10.06 8.38
N GLY A 273 -13.37 -9.80 9.69
CA GLY A 273 -12.95 -10.75 10.72
C GLY A 273 -14.05 -11.75 11.07
N ALA A 274 -13.67 -13.02 11.13
CA ALA A 274 -14.41 -14.02 11.90
C ALA A 274 -14.17 -13.85 13.40
N VAL A 275 -13.00 -13.31 13.76
CA VAL A 275 -12.55 -13.01 15.12
C VAL A 275 -11.98 -11.60 15.17
N TYR A 276 -12.32 -10.86 16.23
CA TYR A 276 -11.74 -9.55 16.55
C TYR A 276 -11.00 -9.64 17.88
N VAL A 277 -9.79 -9.10 17.93
CA VAL A 277 -8.96 -9.04 19.14
C VAL A 277 -8.65 -7.58 19.44
N PHE A 278 -9.06 -7.09 20.60
CA PHE A 278 -8.79 -5.72 21.05
C PHE A 278 -7.64 -5.76 22.04
N CYS A 279 -6.54 -5.09 21.74
CA CYS A 279 -5.30 -5.09 22.55
C CYS A 279 -5.03 -3.67 23.04
N GLY A 280 -5.33 -3.39 24.31
CA GLY A 280 -5.21 -2.05 24.89
C GLY A 280 -6.56 -1.43 25.23
N PRO A 281 -6.60 -0.18 25.73
CA PRO A 281 -7.83 0.47 26.16
C PRO A 281 -8.84 0.52 25.02
N ILE A 282 -10.10 0.15 25.29
CA ILE A 282 -11.18 0.26 24.29
C ILE A 282 -11.73 1.69 24.29
N TRP A 283 -11.64 2.36 23.15
CA TRP A 283 -12.07 3.75 22.99
C TRP A 283 -13.59 3.83 22.84
N TYR A 284 -14.15 5.03 23.02
CA TYR A 284 -15.61 5.20 23.05
C TYR A 284 -16.31 4.76 21.74
N ASP A 285 -15.74 5.06 20.58
CA ASP A 285 -16.32 4.67 19.30
C ASP A 285 -16.20 3.15 19.04
N GLU A 286 -15.09 2.54 19.47
CA GLU A 286 -14.91 1.08 19.45
C GLU A 286 -15.94 0.40 20.36
N ALA A 287 -16.15 0.94 21.56
CA ALA A 287 -17.14 0.45 22.49
C ALA A 287 -18.57 0.53 21.92
N ARG A 288 -18.92 1.62 21.22
CA ARG A 288 -20.21 1.73 20.53
C ARG A 288 -20.37 0.63 19.47
N TRP A 289 -19.32 0.35 18.71
CA TRP A 289 -19.33 -0.69 17.69
C TRP A 289 -19.46 -2.09 18.30
N ILE A 290 -18.69 -2.40 19.35
CA ILE A 290 -18.77 -3.68 20.07
C ILE A 290 -20.18 -3.92 20.61
N ARG A 291 -20.83 -2.91 21.20
CA ARG A 291 -22.23 -3.01 21.68
C ARG A 291 -23.19 -3.41 20.56
N GLY A 292 -22.97 -2.92 19.35
CA GLY A 292 -23.78 -3.30 18.18
C GLY A 292 -23.57 -4.74 17.71
N LEU A 293 -22.46 -5.37 18.09
CA LEU A 293 -22.16 -6.77 17.75
C LEU A 293 -22.48 -7.77 18.86
N ALA A 294 -22.35 -7.34 20.11
CA ALA A 294 -22.55 -8.16 21.28
C ALA A 294 -23.48 -7.44 22.27
N ASP A 295 -24.79 -7.57 22.02
CA ASP A 295 -25.83 -7.05 22.88
C ASP A 295 -25.66 -7.58 24.32
N GLY A 296 -25.64 -6.67 25.29
CA GLY A 296 -25.55 -7.01 26.71
C GLY A 296 -24.13 -7.13 27.28
N LEU A 297 -23.08 -6.83 26.51
CA LEU A 297 -21.73 -6.68 27.09
C LEU A 297 -21.62 -5.41 27.92
N ASP A 298 -21.29 -5.55 29.20
CA ASP A 298 -20.92 -4.42 30.04
C ASP A 298 -19.51 -3.94 29.72
N LEU A 299 -19.41 -3.01 28.77
CA LEU A 299 -18.14 -2.43 28.32
C LEU A 299 -17.36 -1.65 29.38
N GLU A 300 -17.94 -1.33 30.55
CA GLU A 300 -17.18 -0.66 31.62
C GLU A 300 -16.05 -1.55 32.13
N HIS A 301 -16.25 -2.87 32.19
CA HIS A 301 -15.22 -3.83 32.58
C HIS A 301 -14.08 -3.97 31.55
N PHE A 302 -14.27 -3.50 30.31
CA PHE A 302 -13.32 -3.67 29.20
C PHE A 302 -12.57 -2.38 28.84
N ARG A 303 -12.81 -1.27 29.55
CA ARG A 303 -12.09 0.00 29.36
C ARG A 303 -10.62 -0.07 29.78
N TYR A 304 -10.26 -1.04 30.61
CA TYR A 304 -8.93 -1.18 31.20
C TYR A 304 -8.35 -2.56 30.91
N LEU A 305 -7.97 -2.81 29.66
CA LEU A 305 -7.16 -3.98 29.33
C LEU A 305 -5.72 -3.75 29.81
N GLU A 306 -5.22 -4.66 30.64
CA GLU A 306 -3.82 -4.69 31.04
C GLU A 306 -2.91 -4.94 29.82
N GLU A 307 -1.67 -4.43 29.86
CA GLU A 307 -0.67 -4.73 28.82
C GLU A 307 -0.46 -6.25 28.72
N GLY A 308 -0.48 -6.79 27.49
CA GLY A 308 -0.40 -8.24 27.26
C GLY A 308 -1.73 -8.99 27.44
N THR A 309 -2.85 -8.27 27.57
CA THR A 309 -4.20 -8.84 27.56
C THR A 309 -4.99 -8.28 26.37
N GLY A 310 -5.69 -9.16 25.67
CA GLY A 310 -6.62 -8.81 24.60
C GLY A 310 -8.04 -9.31 24.87
N LEU A 311 -9.05 -8.53 24.51
CA LEU A 311 -10.44 -8.99 24.46
C LEU A 311 -10.69 -9.65 23.11
N VAL A 312 -11.14 -10.90 23.12
CA VAL A 312 -11.50 -11.64 21.91
C VAL A 312 -13.02 -11.65 21.75
N LEU A 313 -13.48 -11.19 20.59
CA LEU A 313 -14.87 -11.27 20.15
C LEU A 313 -14.97 -12.22 18.97
N THR A 314 -15.92 -13.14 19.05
CA THR A 314 -16.24 -14.09 17.97
C THR A 314 -17.76 -14.14 17.78
N TRP A 315 -18.21 -14.55 16.59
CA TRP A 315 -19.65 -14.70 16.32
C TRP A 315 -20.28 -15.94 16.96
N LYS A 316 -19.48 -16.90 17.42
CA LYS A 316 -19.94 -18.23 17.85
C LYS A 316 -19.80 -18.49 19.34
N SER A 317 -18.93 -17.72 20.01
CA SER A 317 -18.59 -17.89 21.41
C SER A 317 -18.75 -16.58 22.18
N ALA A 318 -19.06 -16.70 23.46
CA ALA A 318 -19.07 -15.54 24.36
C ALA A 318 -17.68 -14.88 24.39
N PRO A 319 -17.59 -13.56 24.57
CA PRO A 319 -16.31 -12.87 24.69
C PRO A 319 -15.44 -13.40 25.81
N PHE A 320 -14.14 -13.43 25.59
CA PHE A 320 -13.17 -13.88 26.57
C PHE A 320 -11.85 -13.09 26.49
N TYR A 321 -11.06 -13.17 27.54
CA TYR A 321 -9.74 -12.55 27.59
C TYR A 321 -8.67 -13.52 27.12
N LEU A 322 -7.83 -13.06 26.22
CA LEU A 322 -6.60 -13.73 25.84
C LEU A 322 -5.44 -13.03 26.53
N ARG A 323 -4.57 -13.79 27.20
CA ARG A 323 -3.29 -13.29 27.68
C ARG A 323 -2.20 -13.75 26.73
N PHE A 324 -1.43 -12.81 26.20
CA PHE A 324 -0.32 -13.10 25.29
C PHE A 324 1.00 -12.68 25.91
N ARG A 325 2.04 -13.51 25.74
CA ARG A 325 3.38 -13.22 26.24
C ARG A 325 4.16 -12.53 25.12
N GLY A 326 3.76 -11.32 24.75
CA GLY A 326 4.51 -10.58 23.75
C GLY A 326 5.95 -10.36 24.24
N PRO A 327 6.98 -10.95 23.61
CA PRO A 327 8.36 -10.66 23.99
C PRO A 327 8.67 -9.17 23.78
N GLU A 328 9.80 -8.70 24.31
CA GLU A 328 10.34 -7.42 23.87
C GLU A 328 10.72 -7.52 22.38
N PHE A 329 9.74 -7.18 21.56
CA PHE A 329 9.84 -7.21 20.13
C PHE A 329 10.52 -5.91 19.67
N ARG A 330 11.80 -6.02 19.30
CA ARG A 330 12.59 -4.89 18.78
C ARG A 330 12.64 -4.92 17.26
N VAL A 331 12.72 -3.75 16.65
CA VAL A 331 13.06 -3.61 15.23
C VAL A 331 14.58 -3.79 15.10
N VAL A 332 15.01 -4.71 14.23
CA VAL A 332 16.43 -4.94 13.93
C VAL A 332 16.93 -3.98 12.85
N GLY A 333 18.23 -3.66 12.90
CA GLY A 333 18.88 -2.75 11.95
C GLY A 333 19.17 -3.39 10.60
N ASP A 334 19.51 -2.56 9.61
CA ASP A 334 19.80 -3.02 8.23
C ASP A 334 20.96 -4.03 8.16
N GLU A 335 22.05 -3.76 8.89
CA GLU A 335 23.22 -4.65 8.92
C GLU A 335 22.88 -6.05 9.45
N GLU A 336 22.03 -6.10 10.47
CA GLU A 336 21.56 -7.35 11.09
C GLU A 336 20.65 -8.13 10.12
N ILE A 337 19.76 -7.44 9.40
CA ILE A 337 18.93 -8.01 8.34
C ILE A 337 19.81 -8.60 7.24
N GLU A 338 20.80 -7.85 6.76
CA GLU A 338 21.68 -8.29 5.66
C GLU A 338 22.54 -9.48 6.07
N ALA A 339 23.07 -9.48 7.30
CA ALA A 339 23.82 -10.61 7.84
C ALA A 339 22.95 -11.88 7.94
N HIS A 340 21.72 -11.74 8.43
CA HIS A 340 20.73 -12.81 8.51
C HIS A 340 20.38 -13.38 7.13
N MET A 341 20.06 -12.50 6.18
CA MET A 341 19.75 -12.89 4.79
C MET A 341 20.90 -13.65 4.14
N LYS A 342 22.14 -13.18 4.33
CA LYS A 342 23.34 -13.87 3.85
C LYS A 342 23.53 -15.25 4.50
N ALA A 343 23.21 -15.39 5.79
CA ALA A 343 23.26 -16.68 6.48
C ALA A 343 22.22 -17.68 5.93
N LEU A 344 21.09 -17.18 5.41
CA LEU A 344 20.07 -17.96 4.71
C LEU A 344 20.44 -18.29 3.25
N GLY A 345 21.62 -17.86 2.77
CA GLY A 345 22.07 -18.06 1.41
C GLY A 345 21.42 -17.12 0.39
N GLU A 346 20.79 -16.03 0.83
CA GLU A 346 20.26 -15.01 -0.07
C GLU A 346 21.39 -14.12 -0.60
N GLU A 347 21.39 -13.90 -1.92
CA GLU A 347 22.22 -12.86 -2.50
C GLU A 347 21.60 -11.50 -2.18
N VAL A 348 22.20 -10.83 -1.19
CA VAL A 348 21.84 -9.47 -0.82
C VAL A 348 22.40 -8.53 -1.87
N SER A 349 21.65 -8.34 -2.94
CA SER A 349 21.84 -7.23 -3.86
C SER A 349 20.97 -6.07 -3.39
N HIS A 350 21.53 -4.87 -3.40
CA HIS A 350 20.72 -3.67 -3.33
C HIS A 350 20.23 -3.37 -4.73
N LEU A 351 18.96 -2.96 -4.83
CA LEU A 351 18.56 -2.22 -6.02
C LEU A 351 19.48 -1.00 -6.05
N ASP A 352 20.08 -0.73 -7.21
CA ASP A 352 20.80 0.53 -7.42
C ASP A 352 19.79 1.66 -7.15
N SER A 353 19.76 2.13 -5.90
CA SER A 353 19.33 3.48 -5.59
C SER A 353 20.22 4.31 -6.49
N ALA A 354 19.62 5.00 -7.45
CA ALA A 354 20.36 5.78 -8.42
C ALA A 354 21.23 6.80 -7.67
N GLY A 355 22.44 6.39 -7.31
CA GLY A 355 23.51 7.20 -6.73
C GLY A 355 24.32 7.90 -7.81
N GLY A 356 24.04 7.60 -9.09
CA GLY A 356 24.21 8.59 -10.14
C GLY A 356 23.03 9.53 -10.07
N LYS A 357 23.24 10.86 -10.03
CA LYS A 357 22.20 11.87 -10.27
C LYS A 357 21.33 11.37 -11.41
N SER A 358 20.17 10.78 -11.09
CA SER A 358 19.23 10.36 -12.12
C SER A 358 18.89 11.64 -12.84
N ALA A 359 19.14 11.67 -14.15
CA ALA A 359 18.87 12.84 -14.97
C ALA A 359 17.53 13.43 -14.53
N GLY A 360 17.54 14.67 -14.02
CA GLY A 360 16.33 15.31 -13.53
C GLY A 360 15.26 15.32 -14.62
N VAL A 361 13.99 15.57 -14.29
CA VAL A 361 12.89 15.53 -15.28
C VAL A 361 13.25 16.32 -16.55
N LEU A 362 13.93 17.46 -16.42
CA LEU A 362 14.39 18.26 -17.55
C LEU A 362 15.55 17.65 -18.33
N GLU A 363 16.47 16.98 -17.65
CA GLU A 363 17.64 16.34 -18.28
C GLU A 363 17.23 15.08 -19.06
N ARG A 364 16.13 14.42 -18.66
CA ARG A 364 15.48 13.37 -19.46
C ARG A 364 14.80 13.93 -20.70
N LEU A 365 14.14 15.08 -20.57
CA LEU A 365 13.38 15.70 -21.66
C LEU A 365 14.25 16.45 -22.68
N PHE A 366 15.37 17.02 -22.25
CA PHE A 366 16.24 17.85 -23.06
C PHE A 366 17.67 17.32 -23.02
N ARG A 367 18.00 16.45 -23.98
CA ARG A 367 19.35 15.91 -24.16
C ARG A 367 20.37 16.96 -24.63
N ASP A 368 19.89 18.02 -25.30
CA ASP A 368 20.75 19.11 -25.75
C ASP A 368 20.90 20.20 -24.67
N ARG A 369 22.13 20.66 -24.46
CA ARG A 369 22.45 21.63 -23.39
C ARG A 369 21.75 22.97 -23.56
N ALA A 370 21.47 23.39 -24.80
CA ALA A 370 20.83 24.67 -25.07
C ALA A 370 19.35 24.67 -24.67
N SER A 371 18.61 23.63 -25.04
CA SER A 371 17.21 23.43 -24.65
C SER A 371 17.07 23.20 -23.16
N LEU A 372 17.99 22.45 -22.54
CA LEU A 372 18.02 22.25 -21.10
C LEU A 372 18.22 23.59 -20.38
N PHE A 373 19.15 24.44 -20.84
CA PHE A 373 19.36 25.77 -20.29
C PHE A 373 18.09 26.63 -20.41
N TYR A 374 17.48 26.68 -21.60
CA TYR A 374 16.22 27.40 -21.79
C TYR A 374 15.09 26.85 -20.93
N ALA A 375 15.05 25.55 -20.69
CA ALA A 375 14.03 24.93 -19.85
C ALA A 375 14.18 25.37 -18.39
N LYS A 376 15.40 25.32 -17.85
CA LYS A 376 15.71 25.74 -16.48
C LYS A 376 15.38 27.22 -16.27
N GLU A 377 15.85 28.11 -17.15
CA GLU A 377 15.56 29.54 -17.04
C GLU A 377 14.07 29.86 -17.21
N PHE A 378 13.38 29.17 -18.12
CA PHE A 378 11.96 29.37 -18.30
C PHE A 378 11.16 28.99 -17.05
N LEU A 379 11.47 27.85 -16.42
CA LEU A 379 10.77 27.43 -15.20
C LEU A 379 11.01 28.36 -14.02
N ARG A 380 12.24 28.87 -13.87
CA ARG A 380 12.57 29.88 -12.85
C ARG A 380 11.70 31.13 -13.01
N LEU A 381 11.60 31.66 -14.23
CA LEU A 381 10.77 32.82 -14.53
C LEU A 381 9.27 32.56 -14.30
N VAL A 382 8.79 31.34 -14.59
CA VAL A 382 7.40 30.95 -14.34
C VAL A 382 7.13 30.78 -12.84
N GLY A 383 8.07 30.23 -12.07
CA GLY A 383 7.99 30.12 -10.61
C GLY A 383 7.92 31.47 -9.91
N GLU A 384 8.58 32.49 -10.47
CA GLU A 384 8.49 33.89 -10.01
C GLU A 384 7.20 34.61 -10.49
N GLY A 385 6.35 33.96 -11.30
CA GLY A 385 5.11 34.53 -11.83
C GLY A 385 5.31 35.58 -12.94
N ARG A 386 6.44 35.57 -13.65
CA ARG A 386 6.87 36.68 -14.52
C ARG A 386 6.64 36.48 -16.01
N VAL A 387 5.91 35.44 -16.45
CA VAL A 387 5.84 35.07 -17.88
C VAL A 387 4.43 35.08 -18.47
N PRO A 388 4.07 36.14 -19.23
CA PRO A 388 2.88 36.14 -20.08
C PRO A 388 3.05 35.17 -21.27
N VAL A 389 1.96 34.51 -21.68
CA VAL A 389 1.97 33.56 -22.81
C VAL A 389 2.36 34.24 -24.12
N GLU A 390 1.87 35.45 -24.34
CA GLU A 390 2.11 36.23 -25.55
C GLU A 390 3.56 36.75 -25.64
N ALA A 391 4.24 36.92 -24.51
CA ALA A 391 5.66 37.25 -24.47
C ALA A 391 6.54 36.12 -25.02
N VAL A 392 6.08 34.86 -24.92
CA VAL A 392 6.78 33.69 -25.48
C VAL A 392 6.39 33.46 -26.93
N ARG A 393 5.10 33.61 -27.28
CA ARG A 393 4.64 33.40 -28.66
C ARG A 393 5.25 34.38 -29.65
N SER A 394 5.52 35.61 -29.20
CA SER A 394 6.15 36.67 -29.99
C SER A 394 7.68 36.53 -30.14
N GLN A 395 8.32 35.58 -29.45
CA GLN A 395 9.76 35.36 -29.56
C GLN A 395 10.16 34.80 -30.92
N ARG A 396 11.24 35.35 -31.49
CA ARG A 396 11.86 34.81 -32.71
C ARG A 396 12.70 33.56 -32.45
N ASN A 397 13.05 33.28 -31.20
CA ASN A 397 13.86 32.12 -30.81
C ASN A 397 13.05 30.81 -30.96
N ALA A 398 13.40 30.00 -31.96
CA ALA A 398 12.75 28.73 -32.23
C ALA A 398 13.01 27.69 -31.13
N THR A 399 14.21 27.67 -30.56
CA THR A 399 14.60 26.75 -29.48
C THR A 399 13.76 26.98 -28.24
N LEU A 400 13.63 28.24 -27.78
CA LEU A 400 12.78 28.58 -26.63
C LEU A 400 11.31 28.19 -26.88
N ARG A 401 10.76 28.47 -28.07
CA ARG A 401 9.38 28.06 -28.39
C ARG A 401 9.20 26.55 -28.41
N ASN A 402 10.19 25.80 -28.87
CA ASN A 402 10.19 24.34 -28.85
C ASN A 402 10.29 23.80 -27.42
N VAL A 403 11.16 24.38 -26.59
CA VAL A 403 11.29 24.06 -25.17
C VAL A 403 9.99 24.31 -24.43
N VAL A 404 9.39 25.50 -24.57
CA VAL A 404 8.11 25.79 -23.90
C VAL A 404 7.01 24.87 -24.42
N ARG A 405 6.98 24.54 -25.71
CA ARG A 405 6.04 23.55 -26.25
C ARG A 405 6.24 22.18 -25.61
N MET A 406 7.49 21.75 -25.42
CA MET A 406 7.83 20.50 -24.74
C MET A 406 7.43 20.56 -23.26
N LEU A 407 7.82 21.60 -22.52
CA LEU A 407 7.43 21.77 -21.12
C LEU A 407 5.92 21.78 -20.91
N LYS A 408 5.15 22.36 -21.86
CA LYS A 408 3.69 22.26 -21.88
C LYS A 408 3.21 20.84 -22.17
N ARG A 409 3.82 20.15 -23.14
CA ARG A 409 3.51 18.75 -23.51
C ARG A 409 3.78 17.77 -22.36
N TYR A 410 4.72 18.09 -21.47
CA TYR A 410 5.02 17.29 -20.27
C TYR A 410 4.42 17.90 -19.00
N PHE A 411 3.46 18.84 -19.14
CA PHE A 411 2.79 19.52 -18.03
C PHE A 411 3.71 20.05 -16.94
N ILE A 412 4.93 20.45 -17.27
CA ILE A 412 5.82 21.14 -16.35
C ILE A 412 5.33 22.58 -16.17
N VAL A 413 4.71 23.14 -17.23
CA VAL A 413 3.98 24.41 -17.18
C VAL A 413 2.60 24.30 -17.80
N VAL A 414 1.68 25.13 -17.30
CA VAL A 414 0.31 25.29 -17.84
C VAL A 414 0.01 26.76 -18.10
N GLU A 415 -0.95 27.04 -18.98
CA GLU A 415 -1.48 28.39 -19.20
C GLU A 415 -2.67 28.64 -18.26
N TYR A 416 -2.75 29.83 -17.66
CA TYR A 416 -3.92 30.29 -16.92
C TYR A 416 -4.29 31.73 -17.33
N VAL A 417 -5.54 32.11 -17.10
CA VAL A 417 -6.03 33.48 -17.37
C VAL A 417 -6.21 34.18 -16.03
N ASP A 418 -5.63 35.37 -15.88
CA ASP A 418 -5.83 36.19 -14.68
C ASP A 418 -7.13 36.99 -14.73
N GLY A 419 -7.44 37.72 -13.65
CA GLY A 419 -8.64 38.56 -13.56
C GLY A 419 -8.71 39.72 -14.57
N THR A 420 -7.63 39.96 -15.35
CA THR A 420 -7.56 40.98 -16.39
C THR A 420 -7.74 40.41 -17.80
N GLY A 421 -7.89 39.09 -17.94
CA GLY A 421 -7.98 38.41 -19.23
C GLY A 421 -6.60 38.10 -19.84
N THR A 422 -5.51 38.39 -19.14
CA THR A 422 -4.15 38.12 -19.61
C THR A 422 -3.81 36.65 -19.38
N LYS A 423 -3.22 36.00 -20.38
CA LYS A 423 -2.74 34.62 -20.28
C LYS A 423 -1.32 34.57 -19.73
N TRP A 424 -1.11 33.77 -18.70
CA TRP A 424 0.15 33.57 -18.00
C TRP A 424 0.54 32.09 -17.97
N TYR A 425 1.83 31.81 -17.83
CA TYR A 425 2.30 30.48 -17.48
C TYR A 425 2.34 30.28 -15.96
N ARG A 426 2.05 29.06 -15.50
CA ARG A 426 2.20 28.63 -14.11
C ARG A 426 2.86 27.25 -14.04
N LEU A 427 3.67 27.01 -13.02
CA LEU A 427 4.21 25.68 -12.71
C LEU A 427 3.11 24.75 -12.20
N THR A 428 3.12 23.51 -12.67
CA THR A 428 2.37 22.43 -12.01
C THR A 428 3.18 21.89 -10.84
N LYS A 429 2.63 20.93 -10.08
CA LYS A 429 3.39 20.24 -9.03
C LYS A 429 4.63 19.51 -9.60
N VAL A 430 4.52 18.97 -10.81
CA VAL A 430 5.66 18.38 -11.54
C VAL A 430 6.67 19.45 -11.91
N GLY A 431 6.20 20.64 -12.33
CA GLY A 431 7.07 21.79 -12.60
C GLY A 431 7.77 22.36 -11.38
N GLU A 432 7.09 22.42 -10.24
CA GLU A 432 7.66 22.82 -8.95
C GLU A 432 8.73 21.82 -8.50
N ASN A 433 8.47 20.52 -8.65
CA ASN A 433 9.45 19.48 -8.34
C ASN A 433 10.65 19.52 -9.30
N ALA A 434 10.41 19.67 -10.60
CA ALA A 434 11.48 19.82 -11.60
C ALA A 434 12.32 21.08 -11.37
N LEU A 435 11.72 22.18 -10.91
CA LEU A 435 12.45 23.39 -10.53
C LEU A 435 13.29 23.16 -9.27
N ARG A 436 12.74 22.50 -8.24
CA ARG A 436 13.47 22.14 -7.02
C ARG A 436 14.64 21.19 -7.28
N GLU A 437 14.50 20.24 -8.20
CA GLU A 437 15.60 19.35 -8.64
C GLU A 437 16.75 20.16 -9.25
N VAL A 438 16.44 21.23 -9.97
CA VAL A 438 17.43 22.10 -10.60
C VAL A 438 18.09 23.03 -9.58
N GLU A 439 17.32 23.60 -8.66
CA GLU A 439 17.79 24.55 -7.64
C GLU A 439 18.54 23.85 -6.48
N GLY A 440 18.18 22.61 -6.15
CA GLY A 440 18.88 21.78 -5.15
C GLY A 440 20.17 21.12 -5.65
N GLY A 441 20.56 21.37 -6.91
CA GLY A 441 21.72 20.77 -7.58
C GLY A 441 23.03 21.55 -7.44
N GLU A 442 23.02 22.73 -6.81
CA GLU A 442 24.19 23.52 -6.45
C GLU A 442 24.41 23.51 -4.92
N ALA A 443 25.08 22.46 -4.44
CA ALA A 443 25.79 22.42 -3.16
C ALA A 443 27.06 21.59 -3.33
#